data_AF-A0A754E795-F1
#
_entry.id   AF-A0A754E795-F1
#
_cell.length_a   1.000
_cell.length_b   1.000
_cell.length_c   1.000
_cell.angle_alpha   90.00
_cell.angle_beta   90.00
_cell.angle_gamma   90.00
#
_symmetry.space_group_name_H-M   'P 1'
#
loop_
_entity.id
_entity.type
_entity.pdbx_description
1 polymer ?
#
loop_
_entity_poly.entity_id
_entity_poly.type
_entity_poly.pdbx_seq_one_letter_code
_entity_poly.pdbx_strand_id
1 'polypeptide(L)'
;MGNIGTGAFDGSTPCINIGDSDSGFIGSADGVIDIYCNNGKVGYIDNAGLHMLADILSTGAIHAGNATITTDGNINGLVWGGWLNDFLNNNFNRKNTASLQDWGWVRDESTGFIMQWGTIGSSNGTYNFPRAFPVGCLAIFVTNTTPQGGAVDNAFGYPVSNSQFFAATKASTAGNIVNGYPVTWFSIGR
;
A
#
# COMPACT_ATOMS: atom_id res chain seq x y z
N MET A 1 -44.03 -24.34 -56.87
CA MET A 1 -44.00 -24.35 -55.40
C MET A 1 -42.69 -25.00 -55.01
N GLY A 2 -41.66 -24.34 -54.50
CA GLY A 2 -41.61 -23.18 -53.61
C GLY A 2 -40.84 -23.63 -52.36
N ASN A 3 -39.53 -23.35 -52.34
CA ASN A 3 -38.51 -23.50 -51.29
C ASN A 3 -38.35 -24.88 -50.61
N ILE A 4 -37.23 -25.54 -50.92
CA ILE A 4 -36.59 -26.46 -49.97
C ILE A 4 -35.73 -25.59 -49.05
N GLY A 5 -36.28 -25.14 -47.93
CA GLY A 5 -35.48 -24.61 -46.83
C GLY A 5 -35.02 -25.77 -45.97
N THR A 6 -33.99 -26.51 -46.40
CA THR A 6 -33.43 -27.65 -45.63
C THR A 6 -31.92 -27.53 -45.57
N GLY A 7 -31.48 -26.55 -44.79
CA GLY A 7 -30.14 -26.54 -44.25
C GLY A 7 -30.35 -26.21 -42.79
N ALA A 8 -30.32 -27.21 -41.94
CA ALA A 8 -30.09 -26.97 -40.54
C ALA A 8 -29.09 -28.03 -40.10
N PHE A 9 -28.63 -27.88 -38.90
CA PHE A 9 -28.67 -29.01 -38.00
C PHE A 9 -30.14 -29.58 -37.96
N ASP A 10 -30.70 -30.10 -39.07
CA ASP A 10 -32.16 -30.15 -39.29
C ASP A 10 -32.83 -31.30 -38.54
N GLY A 11 -33.48 -30.96 -37.42
CA GLY A 11 -34.30 -31.85 -36.58
C GLY A 11 -33.72 -32.19 -35.19
N SER A 12 -32.40 -32.18 -35.01
CA SER A 12 -31.66 -32.18 -33.73
C SER A 12 -30.16 -32.16 -34.01
N THR A 13 -29.34 -31.60 -33.13
CA THR A 13 -27.94 -31.21 -33.36
C THR A 13 -27.00 -32.34 -33.83
N PRO A 14 -26.55 -32.41 -35.11
CA PRO A 14 -25.38 -33.20 -35.46
C PRO A 14 -24.16 -32.69 -34.69
N CYS A 15 -23.61 -33.55 -33.83
CA CYS A 15 -22.33 -33.33 -33.16
C CYS A 15 -21.41 -34.53 -33.43
N ILE A 16 -20.13 -34.25 -33.65
CA ILE A 16 -19.08 -35.25 -33.57
C ILE A 16 -18.45 -35.15 -32.18
N ASN A 17 -18.64 -36.17 -31.37
CA ASN A 17 -17.95 -36.28 -30.09
C ASN A 17 -16.54 -36.81 -30.33
N ILE A 18 -15.53 -36.18 -29.73
CA ILE A 18 -14.13 -36.59 -29.84
C ILE A 18 -13.60 -36.82 -28.43
N GLY A 19 -13.14 -38.04 -28.12
CA GLY A 19 -12.71 -38.38 -26.76
C GLY A 19 -12.55 -39.88 -26.51
N ASP A 20 -12.24 -40.23 -25.26
CA ASP A 20 -12.31 -41.59 -24.72
C ASP A 20 -13.55 -41.78 -23.81
N SER A 21 -13.51 -42.73 -22.88
CA SER A 21 -14.66 -43.04 -22.01
C SER A 21 -15.04 -41.92 -21.04
N ASP A 22 -14.13 -40.99 -20.74
CA ASP A 22 -14.32 -40.00 -19.67
C ASP A 22 -13.77 -38.61 -19.97
N SER A 23 -13.12 -38.41 -21.12
CA SER A 23 -12.46 -37.17 -21.51
C SER A 23 -12.74 -36.85 -22.98
N GLY A 24 -12.97 -35.58 -23.32
CA GLY A 24 -13.23 -35.19 -24.71
C GLY A 24 -14.01 -33.90 -24.92
N PHE A 25 -14.35 -33.63 -26.19
CA PHE A 25 -15.27 -32.58 -26.63
C PHE A 25 -16.60 -33.20 -27.05
N ILE A 26 -17.70 -32.75 -26.43
CA ILE A 26 -19.02 -33.39 -26.58
C ILE A 26 -20.08 -32.34 -26.93
N GLY A 27 -20.85 -32.54 -28.00
CA GLY A 27 -22.02 -31.71 -28.31
C GLY A 27 -23.22 -32.16 -27.48
N SER A 28 -23.45 -31.54 -26.32
CA SER A 28 -24.49 -31.99 -25.37
C SER A 28 -25.88 -31.44 -25.64
N ALA A 29 -25.98 -30.34 -26.40
CA ALA A 29 -27.23 -29.70 -26.80
C ALA A 29 -27.03 -28.89 -28.08
N ASP A 30 -28.12 -28.35 -28.64
CA ASP A 30 -28.04 -27.38 -29.74
C ASP A 30 -27.24 -26.13 -29.33
N GLY A 31 -26.26 -25.76 -30.16
CA GLY A 31 -25.37 -24.63 -29.93
C GLY A 31 -24.35 -24.79 -28.79
N VAL A 32 -24.15 -25.99 -28.24
CA VAL A 32 -23.23 -26.23 -27.10
C VAL A 32 -22.13 -27.22 -27.45
N ILE A 33 -20.89 -26.88 -27.06
CA ILE A 33 -19.73 -27.78 -27.09
C ILE A 33 -19.14 -27.86 -25.69
N ASP A 34 -19.23 -29.03 -25.06
CA ASP A 34 -18.67 -29.29 -23.73
C ASP A 34 -17.23 -29.79 -23.80
N ILE A 35 -16.47 -29.53 -22.73
CA ILE A 35 -15.11 -30.03 -22.51
C ILE A 35 -15.13 -30.90 -21.25
N TYR A 36 -14.80 -32.18 -21.40
CA TYR A 36 -14.71 -33.16 -20.31
C TYR A 36 -13.28 -33.61 -20.08
N CYS A 37 -12.92 -33.80 -18.82
CA CYS A 37 -11.67 -34.44 -18.38
C CYS A 37 -11.96 -35.33 -17.19
N ASN A 38 -11.59 -36.60 -17.26
CA ASN A 38 -11.73 -37.59 -16.18
C ASN A 38 -13.12 -37.56 -15.52
N ASN A 39 -14.15 -37.70 -16.34
CA ASN A 39 -15.56 -37.77 -15.96
C ASN A 39 -16.13 -36.45 -15.37
N GLY A 40 -15.41 -35.33 -15.50
CA GLY A 40 -15.85 -34.00 -15.08
C GLY A 40 -15.91 -33.00 -16.24
N LYS A 41 -17.01 -32.23 -16.32
CA LYS A 41 -17.12 -31.11 -17.27
C LYS A 41 -16.27 -29.93 -16.76
N VAL A 42 -15.20 -29.59 -17.47
CA VAL A 42 -14.26 -28.52 -17.08
C VAL A 42 -14.51 -27.20 -17.83
N GLY A 43 -15.31 -27.22 -18.88
CA GLY A 43 -15.72 -26.02 -19.62
C GLY A 43 -16.73 -26.31 -20.71
N TYR A 44 -17.23 -25.26 -21.37
CA TYR A 44 -18.07 -25.35 -22.55
C TYR A 44 -18.07 -24.05 -23.36
N ILE A 45 -18.49 -24.14 -24.62
CA ILE A 45 -18.80 -22.99 -25.48
C ILE A 45 -20.29 -23.05 -25.80
N ASP A 46 -20.97 -21.92 -25.67
CA ASP A 46 -22.35 -21.74 -26.14
C ASP A 46 -22.56 -20.33 -26.74
N ASN A 47 -23.82 -19.93 -26.97
CA ASN A 47 -24.14 -18.60 -27.52
C ASN A 47 -23.85 -17.44 -26.54
N ALA A 48 -23.59 -17.71 -25.25
CA ALA A 48 -23.16 -16.72 -24.26
C ALA A 48 -21.63 -16.57 -24.20
N GLY A 49 -20.87 -17.57 -24.69
CA GLY A 49 -19.43 -17.45 -24.92
C GLY A 49 -18.63 -18.69 -24.51
N LEU A 50 -17.40 -18.46 -24.07
CA LEU A 50 -16.51 -19.50 -23.53
C LEU A 50 -16.61 -19.52 -22.01
N HIS A 51 -16.99 -20.67 -21.46
CA HIS A 51 -17.18 -20.88 -20.03
C HIS A 51 -16.15 -21.91 -19.53
N MET A 52 -15.27 -21.49 -18.62
CA MET A 52 -14.40 -22.42 -17.88
C MET A 52 -15.01 -22.68 -16.51
N LEU A 53 -15.23 -23.95 -16.19
CA LEU A 53 -15.82 -24.41 -14.92
C LEU A 53 -14.74 -24.80 -13.89
N ALA A 54 -13.48 -24.78 -14.29
CA ALA A 54 -12.30 -24.95 -13.47
C ALA A 54 -11.39 -23.72 -13.57
N ASP A 55 -10.26 -23.75 -12.85
CA ASP A 55 -9.27 -22.67 -12.85
C ASP A 55 -8.69 -22.41 -14.25
N ILE A 56 -8.37 -21.15 -14.53
CA ILE A 56 -7.68 -20.71 -15.75
C ILE A 56 -6.24 -20.35 -15.39
N LEU A 57 -5.28 -21.13 -15.90
CA LEU A 57 -3.85 -20.82 -15.83
C LEU A 57 -3.38 -20.26 -17.19
N SER A 58 -2.84 -19.04 -17.19
CA SER A 58 -2.21 -18.43 -18.36
C SER A 58 -0.70 -18.34 -18.16
N THR A 59 0.09 -18.82 -19.12
CA THR A 59 1.56 -18.68 -19.11
C THR A 59 2.03 -17.30 -19.58
N GLY A 60 1.14 -16.55 -20.24
CA GLY A 60 1.33 -15.18 -20.67
C GLY A 60 0.32 -14.22 -20.04
N ALA A 61 0.35 -12.97 -20.47
CA ALA A 61 -0.60 -11.96 -20.00
C ALA A 61 -2.04 -12.28 -20.45
N ILE A 62 -3.01 -11.92 -19.61
CA ILE A 62 -4.45 -11.99 -19.95
C ILE A 62 -4.89 -10.62 -20.44
N HIS A 63 -5.46 -10.56 -21.65
CA HIS A 63 -5.92 -9.31 -22.25
C HIS A 63 -7.45 -9.24 -22.20
N ALA A 64 -7.99 -8.21 -21.54
CA ALA A 64 -9.42 -7.94 -21.42
C ALA A 64 -9.74 -6.59 -22.09
N GLY A 65 -10.06 -6.64 -23.39
CA GLY A 65 -10.11 -5.44 -24.22
C GLY A 65 -8.73 -4.78 -24.27
N ASN A 66 -8.66 -3.50 -23.89
CA ASN A 66 -7.40 -2.73 -23.84
C ASN A 66 -6.69 -2.80 -22.48
N ALA A 67 -7.18 -3.62 -21.54
CA ALA A 67 -6.53 -3.86 -20.26
C ALA A 67 -5.70 -5.16 -20.30
N THR A 68 -4.64 -5.21 -19.51
CA THR A 68 -3.70 -6.34 -19.46
C THR A 68 -3.43 -6.71 -18.01
N ILE A 69 -3.55 -8.00 -17.68
CA ILE A 69 -3.02 -8.58 -16.43
C ILE A 69 -1.72 -9.31 -16.79
N THR A 70 -0.59 -8.86 -16.27
CA THR A 70 0.74 -9.43 -16.57
C THR A 70 1.12 -10.54 -15.61
N THR A 71 2.15 -11.31 -15.99
CA THR A 71 2.62 -12.49 -15.24
C THR A 71 3.29 -12.17 -13.90
N ASP A 72 3.63 -10.90 -13.65
CA ASP A 72 4.13 -10.39 -12.36
C ASP A 72 3.01 -9.89 -11.42
N GLY A 73 1.74 -9.99 -11.84
CA GLY A 73 0.58 -9.52 -11.10
C GLY A 73 0.26 -8.03 -11.29
N ASN A 74 1.00 -7.31 -12.14
CA ASN A 74 0.66 -5.94 -12.49
C ASN A 74 -0.56 -5.89 -13.43
N ILE A 75 -1.23 -4.74 -13.47
CA ILE A 75 -2.43 -4.51 -14.28
C ILE A 75 -2.27 -3.22 -15.06
N ASN A 76 -2.36 -3.27 -16.39
CA ASN A 76 -2.42 -2.09 -17.24
C ASN A 76 -3.86 -1.78 -17.64
N GLY A 77 -4.24 -0.51 -17.67
CA GLY A 77 -5.49 -0.10 -18.28
C GLY A 77 -5.71 1.41 -18.24
N LEU A 78 -6.68 1.87 -19.06
CA LEU A 78 -7.02 3.29 -19.17
C LEU A 78 -7.46 3.92 -17.84
N VAL A 79 -8.12 3.16 -16.96
CA VAL A 79 -8.56 3.65 -15.64
C VAL A 79 -7.39 4.03 -14.73
N TRP A 80 -6.22 3.41 -14.92
CA TRP A 80 -4.99 3.70 -14.16
C TRP A 80 -4.09 4.71 -14.88
N GLY A 81 -4.43 5.12 -16.11
CA GLY A 81 -3.54 5.92 -16.96
C GLY A 81 -2.25 5.20 -17.36
N GLY A 82 -2.25 3.86 -17.35
CA GLY A 82 -1.04 3.05 -17.54
C GLY A 82 -1.03 1.84 -16.59
N TRP A 83 0.11 1.59 -15.94
CA TRP A 83 0.28 0.48 -15.00
C TRP A 83 -0.21 0.81 -13.60
N LEU A 84 -0.85 -0.16 -12.94
CA LEU A 84 -1.40 -0.04 -11.59
C LEU A 84 -0.32 0.24 -10.56
N ASN A 85 0.86 -0.38 -10.65
CA ASN A 85 1.98 -0.10 -9.73
C ASN A 85 2.39 1.39 -9.78
N ASP A 86 2.46 1.98 -10.98
CA ASP A 86 2.82 3.38 -11.17
C ASP A 86 1.71 4.29 -10.64
N PHE A 87 0.44 3.95 -10.92
CA PHE A 87 -0.70 4.64 -10.34
C PHE A 87 -0.64 4.66 -8.81
N LEU A 88 -0.39 3.51 -8.18
CA LEU A 88 -0.29 3.41 -6.71
C LEU A 88 0.87 4.24 -6.16
N ASN A 89 2.05 4.17 -6.78
CA ASN A 89 3.24 4.90 -6.34
C ASN A 89 3.12 6.42 -6.51
N ASN A 90 2.40 6.87 -7.54
CA ASN A 90 2.25 8.29 -7.85
C ASN A 90 1.10 8.97 -7.11
N ASN A 91 0.09 8.21 -6.66
CA ASN A 91 -1.13 8.78 -6.06
C ASN A 91 -1.26 8.56 -4.56
N PHE A 92 -0.54 7.61 -3.96
CA PHE A 92 -0.64 7.31 -2.53
C PHE A 92 0.71 7.38 -1.82
N ASN A 93 0.69 7.83 -0.57
CA ASN A 93 1.87 7.76 0.28
C ASN A 93 2.21 6.31 0.65
N ARG A 94 3.50 5.99 0.70
CA ARG A 94 4.01 4.73 1.24
C ARG A 94 3.64 4.64 2.71
N LYS A 95 3.45 3.41 3.21
CA LYS A 95 3.17 3.19 4.62
C LYS A 95 4.28 3.78 5.49
N ASN A 96 3.91 4.67 6.40
CA ASN A 96 4.83 5.28 7.36
C ASN A 96 5.44 4.24 8.29
N THR A 97 6.67 4.47 8.74
CA THR A 97 7.36 3.65 9.76
C THR A 97 7.48 4.42 11.07
N ALA A 98 7.55 3.73 12.21
CA ALA A 98 7.62 4.38 13.52
C ALA A 98 8.30 3.52 14.59
N SER A 99 8.86 4.19 15.60
CA SER A 99 9.18 3.63 16.92
C SER A 99 8.32 4.34 17.96
N LEU A 100 7.36 3.63 18.58
CA LEU A 100 6.38 4.20 19.51
C LEU A 100 6.84 4.17 20.98
N GLN A 101 8.14 4.26 21.22
CA GLN A 101 8.71 4.36 22.56
C GLN A 101 8.60 5.79 23.12
N ASP A 102 8.92 5.97 24.40
CA ASP A 102 8.96 7.29 25.04
C ASP A 102 9.96 8.23 24.38
N TRP A 103 11.03 7.69 23.78
CA TRP A 103 12.00 8.38 22.90
C TRP A 103 11.79 7.95 21.45
N GLY A 104 10.64 8.32 20.90
CA GLY A 104 10.07 7.74 19.68
C GLY A 104 10.14 8.63 18.45
N TRP A 105 9.71 8.06 17.32
CA TRP A 105 9.64 8.76 16.04
C TRP A 105 8.61 8.13 15.11
N VAL A 106 8.13 8.92 14.15
CA VAL A 106 7.39 8.47 12.96
C VAL A 106 8.00 9.10 11.72
N ARG A 107 8.05 8.34 10.62
CA ARG A 107 8.59 8.77 9.34
C ARG A 107 7.58 8.50 8.23
N ASP A 108 7.33 9.52 7.44
CA ASP A 108 6.71 9.38 6.14
C ASP A 108 7.74 8.82 5.14
N GLU A 109 7.51 7.59 4.66
CA GLU A 109 8.41 6.91 3.73
C GLU A 109 8.27 7.40 2.28
N SER A 110 7.24 8.17 1.96
CA SER A 110 7.13 8.85 0.66
C SER A 110 7.95 10.12 0.60
N THR A 111 7.85 10.96 1.64
CA THR A 111 8.48 12.30 1.62
C THR A 111 9.79 12.37 2.39
N GLY A 112 10.05 11.38 3.25
CA GLY A 112 11.18 11.40 4.18
C GLY A 112 10.97 12.35 5.37
N PHE A 113 9.79 12.95 5.53
CA PHE A 113 9.45 13.78 6.68
C PHE A 113 9.43 12.95 7.96
N ILE A 114 10.03 13.45 9.02
CA ILE A 114 10.18 12.76 10.30
C ILE A 114 9.62 13.67 11.40
N MET A 115 8.88 13.06 12.32
CA MET A 115 8.51 13.66 13.58
C MET A 115 9.09 12.79 14.70
N GLN A 116 9.73 13.40 15.70
CA GLN A 116 10.34 12.67 16.82
C GLN A 116 9.92 13.31 18.14
N TRP A 117 9.96 12.53 19.22
CA TRP A 117 9.58 13.01 20.54
C TRP A 117 10.40 12.34 21.64
N GLY A 118 10.38 12.96 22.83
CA GLY A 118 11.08 12.43 23.98
C GLY A 118 10.80 13.19 25.28
N THR A 119 11.28 12.62 26.39
CA THR A 119 11.34 13.27 27.70
C THR A 119 12.77 13.26 28.23
N ILE A 120 13.20 14.38 28.80
CA ILE A 120 14.52 14.58 29.39
C ILE A 120 14.33 14.82 30.89
N GLY A 121 14.92 13.98 31.74
CA GLY A 121 14.81 14.09 33.19
C GLY A 121 15.62 15.24 33.81
N SER A 122 16.73 15.60 33.17
CA SER A 122 17.58 16.75 33.54
C SER A 122 17.98 17.48 32.28
N SER A 123 17.38 18.64 32.02
CA SER A 123 17.64 19.48 30.83
C SER A 123 18.97 20.25 30.96
N ASN A 124 19.14 21.31 30.17
CA ASN A 124 20.33 22.16 30.11
C ASN A 124 21.53 21.48 29.45
N GLY A 125 21.30 20.94 28.25
CA GLY A 125 22.34 20.25 27.49
C GLY A 125 21.94 19.97 26.05
N THR A 126 22.86 19.30 25.34
CA THR A 126 22.65 18.79 23.99
C THR A 126 22.29 17.31 24.05
N TYR A 127 21.25 16.92 23.33
CA TYR A 127 20.71 15.56 23.29
C TYR A 127 20.62 15.05 21.86
N ASN A 128 20.66 13.72 21.69
CA ASN A 128 20.58 13.08 20.39
C ASN A 128 19.12 12.77 20.04
N PHE A 129 18.71 13.06 18.80
CA PHE A 129 17.44 12.54 18.30
C PHE A 129 17.45 10.99 18.29
N PRO A 130 16.29 10.33 18.42
CA PRO A 130 16.16 8.88 18.20
C PRO A 130 16.75 8.44 16.86
N ARG A 131 16.62 9.29 15.83
CA ARG A 131 17.18 9.13 14.49
C ARG A 131 17.67 10.46 13.95
N ALA A 132 18.78 10.47 13.23
CA ALA A 132 19.20 11.66 12.50
C ALA A 132 18.19 12.02 11.40
N PHE A 133 17.90 13.30 11.26
CA PHE A 133 17.21 13.86 10.10
C PHE A 133 18.17 13.81 8.90
N PRO A 134 17.81 13.14 7.78
CA PRO A 134 18.69 13.04 6.62
C PRO A 134 19.22 14.39 6.08
N VAL A 135 18.45 15.47 6.17
CA VAL A 135 18.84 16.83 5.74
C VAL A 135 19.01 17.79 6.92
N GLY A 136 18.05 17.83 7.85
CA GLY A 136 18.10 18.68 9.03
C GLY A 136 16.81 18.70 9.84
N CYS A 137 16.94 19.07 11.11
CA CYS A 137 15.80 19.37 11.96
C CYS A 137 15.28 20.78 11.60
N LEU A 138 14.01 20.88 11.24
CA LEU A 138 13.36 22.15 10.90
C LEU A 138 13.00 22.92 12.18
N ALA A 139 12.43 22.25 13.17
CA ALA A 139 12.00 22.87 14.41
C ALA A 139 12.02 21.86 15.57
N ILE A 140 12.28 22.40 16.76
CA ILE A 140 12.14 21.72 18.05
C ILE A 140 11.14 22.52 18.89
N PHE A 141 10.25 21.80 19.55
CA PHE A 141 9.30 22.33 20.52
C PHE A 141 9.63 21.68 21.84
N VAL A 142 9.85 22.48 22.88
CA VAL A 142 10.23 21.99 24.21
C VAL A 142 9.24 22.56 25.21
N THR A 143 8.69 21.69 26.07
CA THR A 143 7.75 22.07 27.13
C THR A 143 8.16 21.45 28.46
N ASN A 144 7.80 22.07 29.57
CA ASN A 144 8.01 21.49 30.89
C ASN A 144 7.17 20.21 31.04
N THR A 145 7.69 19.18 31.73
CA THR A 145 6.88 17.98 32.06
C THR A 145 5.98 18.18 33.28
N THR A 146 6.29 19.18 34.09
CA THR A 146 5.71 19.42 35.41
C THR A 146 5.78 20.91 35.77
N PRO A 147 5.00 21.40 36.75
CA PRO A 147 5.25 22.67 37.41
C PRO A 147 6.60 22.61 38.14
N GLN A 148 7.51 23.54 37.84
CA GLN A 148 8.91 23.49 38.27
C GLN A 148 9.29 24.77 39.01
N GLY A 149 10.25 24.64 39.94
CA GLY A 149 10.76 25.77 40.70
C GLY A 149 9.73 26.44 41.62
N GLY A 150 10.09 27.63 42.13
CA GLY A 150 9.21 28.50 42.91
C GLY A 150 8.59 29.65 42.09
N ALA A 151 8.82 29.67 40.78
CA ALA A 151 8.35 30.67 39.83
C ALA A 151 8.04 30.01 38.47
N VAL A 152 7.52 30.76 37.51
CA VAL A 152 7.28 30.22 36.16
C VAL A 152 8.62 29.95 35.46
N ASP A 153 8.94 28.70 35.13
CA ASP A 153 10.11 28.33 34.33
C ASP A 153 9.69 28.03 32.89
N ASN A 154 10.30 28.70 31.90
CA ASN A 154 9.98 28.49 30.49
C ASN A 154 10.95 27.48 29.87
N ALA A 155 10.42 26.36 29.40
CA ALA A 155 11.19 25.44 28.57
C ALA A 155 11.52 26.05 27.19
N PHE A 156 12.71 25.77 26.68
CA PHE A 156 13.15 26.20 25.36
C PHE A 156 14.16 25.22 24.76
N GLY A 157 14.36 25.29 23.45
CA GLY A 157 15.37 24.51 22.75
C GLY A 157 15.57 25.01 21.33
N TYR A 158 16.61 24.49 20.68
CA TYR A 158 16.91 24.76 19.27
C TYR A 158 17.66 23.58 18.63
N PRO A 159 17.52 23.35 17.31
CA PRO A 159 18.36 22.38 16.60
C PRO A 159 19.84 22.74 16.72
N VAL A 160 20.68 21.75 16.98
CA VAL A 160 22.15 21.90 17.02
C VAL A 160 22.77 21.31 15.75
N SER A 161 22.24 20.17 15.31
CA SER A 161 22.62 19.51 14.05
C SER A 161 21.44 18.69 13.53
N ASN A 162 21.68 17.89 12.48
CA ASN A 162 20.68 16.95 11.99
C ASN A 162 20.47 15.75 12.94
N SER A 163 21.35 15.53 13.92
CA SER A 163 21.29 14.43 14.87
C SER A 163 21.13 14.89 16.32
N GLN A 164 21.21 16.20 16.58
CA GLN A 164 21.23 16.75 17.93
C GLN A 164 20.40 18.03 18.08
N PHE A 165 19.92 18.26 19.30
CA PHE A 165 19.23 19.48 19.71
C PHE A 165 19.63 19.88 21.12
N PHE A 166 19.50 21.17 21.42
CA PHE A 166 19.64 21.70 22.77
C PHE A 166 18.26 21.83 23.41
N ALA A 167 18.14 21.50 24.69
CA ALA A 167 16.92 21.71 25.46
C ALA A 167 17.22 22.13 26.90
N ALA A 168 16.50 23.13 27.41
CA ALA A 168 16.68 23.65 28.76
C ALA A 168 15.40 24.33 29.28
N THR A 169 15.45 24.76 30.54
CA THR A 169 14.45 25.65 31.15
C THR A 169 15.10 26.96 31.55
N LYS A 170 14.34 28.06 31.60
CA LYS A 170 14.83 29.38 32.00
C LYS A 170 13.94 29.97 33.08
N ALA A 171 14.57 30.44 34.17
CA ALA A 171 13.88 31.12 35.26
C ALA A 171 13.24 32.44 34.79
N SER A 172 11.96 32.66 35.10
CA SER A 172 11.29 33.94 34.84
C SER A 172 11.70 35.05 35.81
N THR A 173 12.10 34.69 37.03
CA THR A 173 12.35 35.63 38.13
C THR A 173 13.82 35.99 38.30
N ALA A 174 14.73 35.34 37.58
CA ALA A 174 16.16 35.59 37.67
C ALA A 174 16.77 35.76 36.28
N GLY A 175 17.45 36.89 36.07
CA GLY A 175 18.02 37.25 34.78
C GLY A 175 19.03 36.22 34.27
N ASN A 176 18.72 35.63 33.11
CA ASN A 176 19.60 34.71 32.37
C ASN A 176 20.05 33.44 33.10
N ILE A 177 19.31 32.99 34.11
CA ILE A 177 19.55 31.68 34.73
C ILE A 177 18.90 30.58 33.90
N VAL A 178 19.72 29.67 33.38
CA VAL A 178 19.29 28.46 32.67
C VAL A 178 19.30 27.28 33.65
N ASN A 179 18.14 26.65 33.83
CA ASN A 179 17.89 25.56 34.75
C ASN A 179 17.87 24.20 34.03
N GLY A 180 18.04 23.12 34.81
CA GLY A 180 18.07 21.74 34.36
C GLY A 180 16.78 20.94 34.61
N TYR A 181 15.63 21.61 34.79
CA TYR A 181 14.38 20.90 35.11
C TYR A 181 13.88 19.98 33.98
N PRO A 182 13.07 18.95 34.29
CA PRO A 182 12.68 17.97 33.27
C PRO A 182 11.80 18.57 32.16
N VAL A 183 12.07 18.22 30.92
CA VAL A 183 11.32 18.72 29.75
C VAL A 183 10.84 17.57 28.88
N THR A 184 9.75 17.77 28.16
CA THR A 184 9.39 16.96 26.99
C THR A 184 9.64 17.77 25.73
N TRP A 185 9.90 17.09 24.63
CA TRP A 185 10.19 17.72 23.37
C TRP A 185 9.53 16.98 22.21
N PHE A 186 9.26 17.73 21.17
CA PHE A 186 8.78 17.28 19.88
C PHE A 186 9.62 17.94 18.78
N SER A 187 10.00 17.20 17.75
CA SER A 187 10.82 17.71 16.65
C SER A 187 10.24 17.31 15.31
N ILE A 188 10.48 18.15 14.30
CA ILE A 188 10.08 17.90 12.92
C ILE A 188 11.22 18.24 11.97
N GLY A 189 11.35 17.49 10.87
CA GLY A 189 12.43 17.68 9.90
C GLY A 189 12.44 16.61 8.82
N ARG A 190 13.49 16.59 8.00
CA ARG A 190 13.71 15.59 6.94
C ARG A 190 15.18 15.39 6.68
#